data_AF-A0A954IUW6-F1
#
_entry.id   AF-A0A954IUW6-F1
#
_cell.length_a   1.000
_cell.length_b   1.000
_cell.length_c   1.000
_cell.angle_alpha   90.00
_cell.angle_beta   90.00
_cell.angle_gamma   90.00
#
_symmetry.space_group_name_H-M   'P 1'
#
loop_
_entity.id
_entity.type
_entity.pdbx_description
1 polymer ?
#
loop_
_entity_poly.entity_id
_entity_poly.type
_entity_poly.pdbx_seq_one_letter_code
_entity_poly.pdbx_strand_id
1 'polypeptide(L)'
;LVRPAFEKLYQRENANFRDAGQELSAARDAQSLIEAFDRLTLKPDDTAEPLFPGIRTHLVERRQKIAGEQGDLSETLAVLTQKIEQAIQRTETWKLKEKGFEAIVRGFEKTYDRGQRAMEKTARKKAHFDDFHEWRKRVKYHWYHCRLLQNLWKPLMKARRDEAKHLAELLGDDHDYSLLHLLLTENADEFPCKSEVAEFRKVIARTQKSIRREAFSVGQRLYADKPKHLCRRLDSWWAIWRDAA
;
A
#
# COMPACT_ATOMS: atom_id res chain seq x y z
N LEU A 1 13.20 -2.04 6.68
CA LEU A 1 13.96 -1.30 7.71
C LEU A 1 15.34 -1.92 7.94
N VAL A 2 15.41 -3.17 8.40
CA VAL A 2 16.70 -3.82 8.74
C VAL A 2 17.39 -4.57 7.59
N ARG A 3 16.88 -4.51 6.35
CA ARG A 3 17.45 -5.27 5.21
C ARG A 3 18.98 -5.13 5.07
N PRO A 4 19.59 -3.94 5.19
CA PRO A 4 21.05 -3.81 5.12
C PRO A 4 21.79 -4.65 6.17
N ALA A 5 21.19 -4.80 7.35
CA ALA A 5 21.71 -5.57 8.48
C ALA A 5 21.34 -7.07 8.44
N PHE A 6 20.50 -7.50 7.49
CA PHE A 6 19.75 -8.76 7.56
C PHE A 6 19.60 -9.49 6.21
N GLU A 7 20.51 -9.28 5.27
CA GLU A 7 20.26 -9.57 3.84
C GLU A 7 19.91 -11.03 3.49
N LYS A 8 20.67 -12.03 3.97
CA LYS A 8 20.43 -13.45 3.65
C LYS A 8 19.10 -13.97 4.24
N LEU A 9 18.87 -13.68 5.53
CA LEU A 9 17.63 -14.05 6.20
C LEU A 9 16.43 -13.28 5.64
N TYR A 10 16.61 -12.01 5.26
CA TYR A 10 15.58 -11.21 4.61
C TYR A 10 15.07 -11.88 3.33
N GLN A 11 15.93 -12.40 2.46
CA GLN A 11 15.49 -13.02 1.21
C GLN A 11 14.58 -14.23 1.48
N ARG A 12 14.99 -15.11 2.41
CA ARG A 12 14.21 -16.29 2.80
C ARG A 12 12.86 -15.90 3.40
N GLU A 13 12.86 -15.04 4.42
CA GLU A 13 11.62 -14.68 5.11
C GLU A 13 10.69 -13.87 4.20
N ASN A 14 11.23 -12.98 3.36
CA ASN A 14 10.42 -12.24 2.38
C ASN A 14 9.83 -13.17 1.32
N ALA A 15 10.48 -14.28 0.95
CA ALA A 15 9.88 -15.27 0.08
C ALA A 15 8.71 -15.96 0.79
N ASN A 16 8.94 -16.50 2.00
CA ASN A 16 7.91 -17.15 2.80
C ASN A 16 6.65 -16.30 2.98
N PHE A 17 6.79 -15.02 3.35
CA PHE A 17 5.64 -14.11 3.49
C PHE A 17 4.98 -13.75 2.16
N ARG A 18 5.74 -13.65 1.07
CA ARG A 18 5.21 -13.35 -0.27
C ARG A 18 4.37 -14.51 -0.78
N ASP A 19 4.93 -15.72 -0.68
CA ASP A 19 4.33 -16.93 -1.21
C ASP A 19 3.08 -17.30 -0.41
N ALA A 20 3.11 -17.14 0.92
CA ALA A 20 1.91 -17.26 1.76
C ALA A 20 0.80 -16.27 1.34
N GLY A 21 1.14 -15.01 1.08
CA GLY A 21 0.16 -14.00 0.66
C GLY A 21 -0.42 -14.22 -0.74
N GLN A 22 0.24 -15.01 -1.60
CA GLN A 22 -0.19 -15.23 -2.98
C GLN A 22 -1.49 -16.05 -3.05
N GLU A 23 -1.67 -16.98 -2.13
CA GLU A 23 -2.84 -17.89 -2.06
C GLU A 23 -4.17 -17.11 -1.91
N LEU A 24 -4.16 -15.96 -1.23
CA LEU A 24 -5.35 -15.12 -1.00
C LEU A 24 -5.49 -13.94 -1.96
N SER A 25 -4.52 -13.73 -2.86
CA SER A 25 -4.42 -12.50 -3.64
C SER A 25 -5.59 -12.28 -4.59
N ALA A 26 -6.00 -13.30 -5.36
CA ALA A 26 -7.00 -13.12 -6.41
C ALA A 26 -8.39 -12.73 -5.87
N ALA A 27 -8.93 -13.43 -4.84
CA ALA A 27 -10.19 -13.03 -4.24
C ALA A 27 -10.11 -11.67 -3.55
N ARG A 28 -8.98 -11.34 -2.89
CA ARG A 28 -8.82 -10.02 -2.27
C ARG A 28 -8.76 -8.91 -3.31
N ASP A 29 -8.06 -9.13 -4.41
CA ASP A 29 -7.95 -8.15 -5.50
C ASP A 29 -9.32 -7.93 -6.16
N ALA A 30 -10.08 -9.00 -6.43
CA ALA A 30 -11.45 -8.89 -6.95
C ALA A 30 -12.38 -8.14 -5.99
N GLN A 31 -12.29 -8.42 -4.68
CA GLN A 31 -13.05 -7.70 -3.67
C GLN A 31 -12.63 -6.21 -3.58
N SER A 32 -11.34 -5.90 -3.77
CA SER A 32 -10.84 -4.52 -3.76
C SER A 32 -11.42 -3.70 -4.91
N LEU A 33 -11.67 -4.31 -6.07
CA LEU A 33 -12.34 -3.64 -7.20
C LEU A 33 -13.79 -3.27 -6.91
N ILE A 34 -14.53 -4.16 -6.21
CA ILE A 34 -15.90 -3.86 -5.75
C ILE A 34 -15.88 -2.71 -4.74
N GLU A 35 -14.97 -2.77 -3.75
CA GLU A 35 -14.82 -1.69 -2.77
C GLU A 35 -14.46 -0.36 -3.44
N ALA A 36 -13.60 -0.38 -4.48
CA ALA A 36 -13.23 0.80 -5.23
C ALA A 36 -14.39 1.36 -6.05
N PHE A 37 -15.17 0.49 -6.68
CA PHE A 37 -16.41 0.87 -7.36
C PHE A 37 -17.38 1.55 -6.38
N ASP A 38 -17.67 0.89 -5.26
CA ASP A 38 -18.61 1.38 -4.25
C ASP A 38 -18.16 2.74 -3.68
N ARG A 39 -16.85 2.97 -3.48
CA ARG A 39 -16.30 4.30 -3.08
C ARG A 39 -16.57 5.42 -4.08
N LEU A 40 -16.74 5.11 -5.37
CA LEU A 40 -17.00 6.10 -6.43
C LEU A 40 -18.49 6.35 -6.66
N THR A 41 -19.35 5.38 -6.33
CA THR A 41 -20.76 5.39 -6.73
C THR A 41 -21.72 5.52 -5.57
N LEU A 42 -21.30 5.16 -4.35
CA LEU A 42 -22.09 5.30 -3.14
C LEU A 42 -21.60 6.51 -2.35
N LYS A 43 -22.51 7.39 -1.94
CA LYS A 43 -22.19 8.37 -0.91
C LYS A 43 -22.20 7.67 0.46
N PRO A 44 -21.40 8.15 1.44
CA PRO A 44 -21.35 7.55 2.77
C PRO A 44 -22.72 7.39 3.47
N ASP A 45 -23.71 8.22 3.10
CA ASP A 45 -25.05 8.24 3.68
C ASP A 45 -26.15 7.78 2.69
N ASP A 46 -25.82 7.30 1.49
CA ASP A 46 -26.81 6.90 0.48
C ASP A 46 -27.31 5.46 0.70
N THR A 47 -28.61 5.30 0.91
CA THR A 47 -29.33 4.01 0.79
C THR A 47 -29.81 3.75 -0.65
N ALA A 48 -29.51 4.66 -1.58
CA ALA A 48 -29.89 4.55 -2.98
C ALA A 48 -29.12 3.43 -3.71
N GLU A 49 -29.70 2.94 -4.81
CA GLU A 49 -29.01 2.00 -5.69
C GLU A 49 -27.73 2.66 -6.27
N PRO A 50 -26.62 1.90 -6.37
CA PRO A 50 -25.37 2.43 -6.91
C PRO A 50 -25.55 2.88 -8.35
N LEU A 51 -24.96 4.04 -8.69
CA LEU A 51 -24.77 4.44 -10.07
C LEU A 51 -24.01 3.33 -10.81
N PHE A 52 -24.41 3.00 -12.05
CA PHE A 52 -23.85 1.93 -12.89
C PHE A 52 -24.08 0.49 -12.37
N PRO A 53 -25.34 0.08 -12.12
CA PRO A 53 -25.65 -1.22 -11.52
C PRO A 53 -25.14 -2.40 -12.37
N GLY A 54 -25.08 -2.28 -13.70
CA GLY A 54 -24.58 -3.33 -14.58
C GLY A 54 -23.09 -3.63 -14.35
N ILE A 55 -22.28 -2.60 -14.10
CA ILE A 55 -20.85 -2.76 -13.75
C ILE A 55 -20.72 -3.47 -12.40
N ARG A 56 -21.50 -3.05 -11.40
CA ARG A 56 -21.44 -3.65 -10.06
C ARG A 56 -21.80 -5.13 -10.07
N THR A 57 -22.90 -5.49 -10.74
CA THR A 57 -23.33 -6.89 -10.87
C THR A 57 -22.22 -7.74 -11.49
N HIS A 58 -21.63 -7.27 -12.59
CA HIS A 58 -20.52 -7.98 -13.24
C HIS A 58 -19.30 -8.16 -12.31
N LEU A 59 -18.92 -7.13 -11.54
CA LEU A 59 -17.82 -7.24 -10.56
C LEU A 59 -18.11 -8.28 -9.47
N VAL A 60 -19.35 -8.35 -8.98
CA VAL A 60 -19.80 -9.32 -7.97
C VAL A 60 -19.77 -10.74 -8.54
N GLU A 61 -20.32 -10.96 -9.73
CA GLU A 61 -20.29 -12.25 -10.43
C GLU A 61 -18.86 -12.72 -10.66
N ARG A 62 -17.97 -11.82 -11.12
CA ARG A 62 -16.54 -12.12 -11.29
C ARG A 62 -15.87 -12.53 -9.98
N ARG A 63 -16.13 -11.82 -8.88
CA ARG A 63 -15.60 -12.17 -7.55
C ARG A 63 -16.12 -13.53 -7.07
N GLN A 64 -17.40 -13.83 -7.28
CA GLN A 64 -17.99 -15.12 -6.93
C GLN A 64 -17.38 -16.27 -7.73
N LYS A 65 -17.14 -16.08 -9.04
CA LYS A 65 -16.46 -17.06 -9.88
C LYS A 65 -15.04 -17.36 -9.38
N ILE A 66 -14.25 -16.32 -9.11
CA ILE A 66 -12.89 -16.46 -8.56
C ILE A 66 -12.92 -17.18 -7.20
N ALA A 67 -13.86 -16.84 -6.33
CA ALA A 67 -14.00 -17.48 -5.04
C ALA A 67 -14.38 -18.98 -5.17
N GLY A 68 -15.24 -19.33 -6.12
CA GLY A 68 -15.59 -20.73 -6.41
C GLY A 68 -14.43 -21.56 -6.95
N GLU A 69 -13.50 -20.94 -7.66
CA GLU A 69 -12.28 -21.60 -8.18
C GLU A 69 -11.19 -21.76 -7.11
N GLN A 70 -11.20 -20.94 -6.05
CA GLN A 70 -10.15 -20.92 -5.02
C GLN A 70 -10.29 -21.98 -3.91
N GLY A 71 -11.29 -22.86 -3.98
CA GLY A 71 -11.46 -23.97 -3.02
C GLY A 71 -11.84 -23.49 -1.61
N ASP A 72 -11.52 -24.29 -0.59
CA ASP A 72 -11.86 -23.96 0.81
C ASP A 72 -10.97 -22.84 1.36
N LEU A 73 -11.54 -21.64 1.43
CA LEU A 73 -10.91 -20.46 2.01
C LEU A 73 -10.56 -20.66 3.50
N SER A 74 -11.33 -21.44 4.24
CA SER A 74 -11.10 -21.70 5.67
C SER A 74 -9.81 -22.48 5.88
N GLU A 75 -9.60 -23.53 5.09
CA GLU A 75 -8.37 -24.34 5.13
C GLU A 75 -7.15 -23.48 4.75
N THR A 76 -7.28 -22.68 3.68
CA THR A 76 -6.23 -21.76 3.24
C THR A 76 -5.85 -20.74 4.33
N LEU A 77 -6.85 -20.17 5.01
CA LEU A 77 -6.62 -19.24 6.13
C LEU A 77 -5.95 -19.93 7.32
N ALA A 78 -6.31 -21.19 7.62
CA ALA A 78 -5.67 -21.96 8.68
C ALA A 78 -4.19 -22.21 8.39
N VAL A 79 -3.86 -22.66 7.16
CA VAL A 79 -2.47 -22.87 6.71
C VAL A 79 -1.67 -21.57 6.73
N LEU A 80 -2.25 -20.47 6.25
CA LEU A 80 -1.61 -19.15 6.27
C LEU A 80 -1.32 -18.69 7.70
N THR A 81 -2.28 -18.85 8.61
CA THR A 81 -2.13 -18.50 10.03
C THR A 81 -0.96 -19.26 10.65
N GLN A 82 -0.90 -20.58 10.44
CA GLN A 82 0.21 -21.40 10.91
C GLN A 82 1.56 -20.96 10.34
N LYS A 83 1.64 -20.65 9.04
CA LYS A 83 2.86 -20.14 8.39
C LYS A 83 3.32 -18.81 9.02
N ILE A 84 2.39 -17.91 9.35
CA ILE A 84 2.68 -16.63 10.01
C ILE A 84 3.16 -16.84 11.44
N GLU A 85 2.51 -17.70 12.22
CA GLU A 85 2.91 -18.03 13.59
C GLU A 85 4.33 -18.61 13.64
N GLN A 86 4.64 -19.56 12.76
CA GLN A 86 6.00 -20.09 12.62
C GLN A 86 7.01 -19.00 12.23
N ALA A 87 6.61 -18.05 11.39
CA ALA A 87 7.46 -16.93 11.03
C ALA A 87 7.72 -15.98 12.19
N ILE A 88 6.72 -15.76 13.06
CA ILE A 88 6.86 -15.00 14.30
C ILE A 88 7.86 -15.70 15.23
N GLN A 89 7.73 -17.01 15.45
CA GLN A 89 8.67 -17.77 16.30
C GLN A 89 10.11 -17.68 15.79
N ARG A 90 10.34 -17.73 14.46
CA ARG A 90 11.68 -17.57 13.90
C ARG A 90 12.31 -16.21 14.24
N THR A 91 11.51 -15.17 14.47
CA THR A 91 12.02 -13.82 14.76
C THR A 91 12.85 -13.75 16.04
N GLU A 92 12.61 -14.65 17.01
CA GLU A 92 13.36 -14.73 18.27
C GLU A 92 14.84 -15.09 18.04
N THR A 93 15.13 -15.81 16.96
CA THR A 93 16.49 -16.27 16.62
C THR A 93 17.22 -15.33 15.66
N TRP A 94 16.59 -14.24 15.23
CA TRP A 94 17.16 -13.34 14.24
C TRP A 94 18.36 -12.56 14.80
N LYS A 95 19.49 -12.67 14.10
CA LYS A 95 20.71 -11.91 14.40
C LYS A 95 20.93 -10.85 13.33
N LEU A 96 20.95 -9.59 13.76
CA LEU A 96 21.33 -8.45 12.92
C LEU A 96 22.86 -8.26 12.96
N LYS A 97 23.44 -7.82 11.84
CA LYS A 97 24.87 -7.50 11.76
C LYS A 97 25.23 -6.29 12.62
N GLU A 98 24.44 -5.23 12.53
CA GLU A 98 24.58 -4.03 13.35
C GLU A 98 23.61 -4.08 14.56
N LYS A 99 23.87 -3.25 15.59
CA LYS A 99 23.03 -3.09 16.79
C LYS A 99 22.45 -1.68 16.88
N GLY A 100 21.40 -1.52 17.68
CA GLY A 100 20.80 -0.21 17.96
C GLY A 100 20.33 0.52 16.70
N PHE A 101 20.52 1.85 16.66
CA PHE A 101 20.06 2.69 15.56
C PHE A 101 20.78 2.39 14.23
N GLU A 102 22.04 1.96 14.27
CA GLU A 102 22.82 1.62 13.07
C GLU A 102 22.16 0.50 12.25
N ALA A 103 21.50 -0.44 12.91
CA ALA A 103 20.80 -1.55 12.27
C ALA A 103 19.58 -1.13 11.43
N ILE A 104 19.03 0.06 11.69
CA ILE A 104 17.80 0.55 11.06
C ILE A 104 18.00 1.78 10.19
N VAL A 105 18.95 2.66 10.52
CA VAL A 105 19.10 4.00 9.90
C VAL A 105 19.32 3.90 8.39
N ARG A 106 20.20 3.00 7.95
CA ARG A 106 20.52 2.84 6.51
C ARG A 106 19.30 2.41 5.70
N GLY A 107 18.47 1.52 6.26
CA GLY A 107 17.29 1.06 5.56
C GLY A 107 16.13 2.04 5.64
N PHE A 108 16.06 2.86 6.70
CA PHE A 108 15.15 4.00 6.76
C PHE A 108 15.50 5.03 5.68
N GLU A 109 16.76 5.50 5.66
CA GLU A 109 17.27 6.49 4.70
C GLU A 109 17.00 6.03 3.26
N LYS A 110 17.41 4.80 2.93
CA LYS A 110 17.23 4.22 1.59
C LYS A 110 15.76 4.09 1.19
N THR A 111 14.87 3.81 2.13
CA THR A 111 13.43 3.69 1.83
C THR A 111 12.82 5.07 1.60
N TYR A 112 13.19 6.05 2.41
CA TYR A 112 12.74 7.42 2.29
C TYR A 112 13.22 8.06 0.98
N ASP A 113 14.51 7.97 0.66
CA ASP A 113 15.10 8.45 -0.60
C ASP A 113 14.43 7.81 -1.83
N ARG A 114 14.15 6.51 -1.79
CA ARG A 114 13.41 5.84 -2.87
C ARG A 114 11.97 6.33 -2.99
N GLY A 115 11.31 6.67 -1.89
CA GLY A 115 9.97 7.25 -1.91
C GLY A 115 9.97 8.64 -2.54
N GLN A 116 10.94 9.49 -2.16
CA GLN A 116 11.14 10.81 -2.75
C GLN A 116 11.37 10.72 -4.26
N ARG A 117 12.29 9.87 -4.70
CA ARG A 117 12.57 9.65 -6.13
C ARG A 117 11.38 9.08 -6.90
N ALA A 118 10.59 8.21 -6.27
CA ALA A 118 9.39 7.66 -6.89
C ALA A 118 8.33 8.76 -7.13
N MET A 119 8.13 9.66 -6.16
CA MET A 119 7.29 10.85 -6.32
C MET A 119 7.81 11.78 -7.44
N GLU A 120 9.12 12.03 -7.49
CA GLU A 120 9.70 12.86 -8.55
C GLU A 120 9.52 12.22 -9.94
N LYS A 121 9.55 10.89 -10.02
CA LYS A 121 9.29 10.16 -11.27
C LYS A 121 7.84 10.31 -11.73
N THR A 122 6.87 10.23 -10.81
CA THR A 122 5.45 10.41 -11.13
C THR A 122 5.08 11.83 -11.52
N ALA A 123 5.88 12.84 -11.13
CA ALA A 123 5.68 14.23 -11.53
C ALA A 123 6.04 14.51 -13.01
N ARG A 124 6.64 13.55 -13.73
CA ARG A 124 7.00 13.71 -15.14
C ARG A 124 5.77 13.59 -16.05
N LYS A 125 5.79 14.27 -17.20
CA LYS A 125 4.66 14.30 -18.17
C LYS A 125 4.18 12.93 -18.67
N LYS A 126 5.00 11.88 -18.58
CA LYS A 126 4.69 10.52 -19.04
C LYS A 126 4.74 9.48 -17.91
N ALA A 127 4.29 9.85 -16.70
CA ALA A 127 4.23 8.90 -15.61
C ALA A 127 3.26 7.74 -15.94
N HIS A 128 3.72 6.51 -15.74
CA HIS A 128 2.93 5.30 -15.98
C HIS A 128 2.32 4.77 -14.69
N PHE A 129 1.37 3.83 -14.82
CA PHE A 129 0.78 3.11 -13.69
C PHE A 129 1.83 2.56 -12.71
N ASP A 130 2.89 1.95 -13.24
CA ASP A 130 3.97 1.38 -12.44
C ASP A 130 4.72 2.43 -11.59
N ASP A 131 4.76 3.68 -12.03
CA ASP A 131 5.41 4.77 -11.29
C ASP A 131 4.61 5.13 -10.03
N PHE A 132 3.28 5.23 -10.17
CA PHE A 132 2.37 5.47 -9.03
C PHE A 132 2.32 4.25 -8.11
N HIS A 133 2.33 3.04 -8.66
CA HIS A 133 2.43 1.81 -7.89
C HIS A 133 3.72 1.77 -7.05
N GLU A 134 4.87 2.08 -7.66
CA GLU A 134 6.15 2.10 -6.97
C GLU A 134 6.16 3.16 -5.86
N TRP A 135 5.63 4.36 -6.14
CA TRP A 135 5.51 5.41 -5.14
C TRP A 135 4.67 4.96 -3.95
N ARG A 136 3.47 4.40 -4.20
CA ARG A 136 2.59 3.82 -3.17
C ARG A 136 3.33 2.82 -2.30
N LYS A 137 4.06 1.88 -2.92
CA LYS A 137 4.82 0.85 -2.19
C LYS A 137 5.85 1.47 -1.25
N ARG A 138 6.55 2.52 -1.69
CA ARG A 138 7.55 3.22 -0.86
C ARG A 138 6.91 4.00 0.28
N VAL A 139 5.77 4.65 0.04
CA VAL A 139 5.02 5.35 1.10
C VAL A 139 4.53 4.36 2.16
N LYS A 140 3.98 3.21 1.76
CA LYS A 140 3.59 2.14 2.71
C LYS A 140 4.77 1.70 3.58
N TYR A 141 5.96 1.50 3.00
CA TYR A 141 7.13 1.17 3.81
C TYR A 141 7.50 2.29 4.79
N HIS A 142 7.47 3.55 4.36
CA HIS A 142 7.77 4.68 5.25
C HIS A 142 6.75 4.80 6.39
N TRP A 143 5.46 4.61 6.10
CA TRP A 143 4.41 4.56 7.11
C TRP A 143 4.68 3.47 8.17
N TYR A 144 5.00 2.24 7.74
CA TYR A 144 5.37 1.17 8.68
C TYR A 144 6.64 1.51 9.48
N HIS A 145 7.63 2.15 8.88
CA HIS A 145 8.83 2.57 9.62
C HIS A 145 8.49 3.62 10.66
N CYS A 146 7.62 4.59 10.35
CA CYS A 146 7.15 5.58 11.32
C CYS A 146 6.38 4.92 12.48
N ARG A 147 5.61 3.86 12.20
CA ARG A 147 4.91 3.07 13.22
C ARG A 147 5.87 2.31 14.13
N LEU A 148 6.92 1.69 13.57
CA LEU A 148 7.96 1.00 14.35
C LEU A 148 8.76 1.97 15.24
N LEU A 149 9.02 3.18 14.75
CA LEU A 149 9.81 4.20 15.44
C LEU A 149 8.95 5.17 16.26
N GLN A 150 7.68 4.86 16.49
CA GLN A 150 6.73 5.80 17.11
C GLN A 150 7.12 6.23 18.53
N ASN A 151 7.87 5.40 19.25
CA ASN A 151 8.25 5.67 20.64
C ASN A 151 9.43 6.62 20.77
N LEU A 152 10.17 6.91 19.69
CA LEU A 152 11.31 7.85 19.72
C LEU A 152 10.88 9.23 20.18
N TRP A 153 9.75 9.71 19.65
CA TRP A 153 9.09 10.93 20.12
C TRP A 153 7.63 10.91 19.66
N LYS A 154 6.73 10.45 20.54
CA LYS A 154 5.35 10.11 20.19
C LYS A 154 4.58 11.20 19.41
N PRO A 155 4.55 12.49 19.84
CA PRO A 155 3.82 13.52 19.10
C PRO A 155 4.31 13.75 17.67
N LEU A 156 5.63 13.89 17.46
CA LEU A 156 6.18 14.13 16.12
C LEU A 156 6.07 12.90 15.22
N MET A 157 6.30 11.71 15.77
CA MET A 157 6.18 10.47 15.01
C MET A 157 4.73 10.15 14.67
N LYS A 158 3.77 10.48 15.54
CA LYS A 158 2.32 10.39 15.24
C LYS A 158 1.98 11.26 14.04
N ALA A 159 2.35 12.54 14.05
CA ALA A 159 2.03 13.44 12.94
C ALA A 159 2.59 12.94 11.60
N ARG A 160 3.87 12.53 11.56
CA ARG A 160 4.47 11.97 10.34
C ARG A 160 3.82 10.65 9.91
N ARG A 161 3.51 9.77 10.85
CA ARG A 161 2.85 8.49 10.57
C ARG A 161 1.45 8.72 9.98
N ASP A 162 0.70 9.66 10.54
CA ASP A 162 -0.66 9.96 10.10
C ASP A 162 -0.64 10.58 8.68
N GLU A 163 0.29 11.50 8.37
CA GLU A 163 0.49 12.01 6.99
C GLU A 163 0.94 10.91 6.00
N ALA A 164 1.87 10.03 6.42
CA ALA A 164 2.30 8.91 5.58
C ALA A 164 1.19 7.88 5.36
N LYS A 165 0.29 7.70 6.35
CA LYS A 165 -0.89 6.85 6.23
C LYS A 165 -1.86 7.45 5.22
N HIS A 166 -2.18 8.74 5.36
CA HIS A 166 -3.07 9.46 4.44
C HIS A 166 -2.58 9.38 3.00
N LEU A 167 -1.27 9.62 2.78
CA LEU A 167 -0.68 9.47 1.45
C LEU A 167 -0.76 8.03 0.91
N ALA A 168 -0.59 7.02 1.77
CA ALA A 168 -0.69 5.61 1.39
C ALA A 168 -2.13 5.22 1.01
N GLU A 169 -3.13 5.82 1.67
CA GLU A 169 -4.55 5.65 1.38
C GLU A 169 -4.92 6.30 0.04
N LEU A 170 -4.55 7.56 -0.17
CA LEU A 170 -4.73 8.27 -1.47
C LEU A 170 -4.12 7.50 -2.65
N LEU A 171 -2.86 7.07 -2.52
CA LEU A 171 -2.21 6.28 -3.56
C LEU A 171 -2.77 4.85 -3.67
N GLY A 172 -3.43 4.35 -2.61
CA GLY A 172 -4.20 3.12 -2.62
C GLY A 172 -5.42 3.23 -3.50
N ASP A 173 -6.23 4.27 -3.30
CA ASP A 173 -7.40 4.52 -4.13
C ASP A 173 -7.01 4.75 -5.60
N ASP A 174 -5.97 5.53 -5.87
CA ASP A 174 -5.48 5.73 -7.24
C ASP A 174 -5.09 4.42 -7.94
N HIS A 175 -4.48 3.50 -7.19
CA HIS A 175 -4.09 2.18 -7.68
C HIS A 175 -5.32 1.31 -7.98
N ASP A 176 -6.25 1.21 -7.03
CA ASP A 176 -7.47 0.42 -7.20
C ASP A 176 -8.30 0.95 -8.39
N TYR A 177 -8.39 2.27 -8.55
CA TYR A 177 -9.06 2.91 -9.70
C TYR A 177 -8.34 2.67 -11.02
N SER A 178 -7.01 2.55 -11.01
CA SER A 178 -6.25 2.19 -12.20
C SER A 178 -6.51 0.74 -12.62
N LEU A 179 -6.58 -0.18 -11.66
CA LEU A 179 -6.95 -1.58 -11.91
C LEU A 179 -8.39 -1.68 -12.43
N LEU A 180 -9.32 -0.92 -11.85
CA LEU A 180 -10.69 -0.85 -12.31
C LEU A 180 -10.80 -0.30 -13.74
N HIS A 181 -10.06 0.78 -14.05
CA HIS A 181 -9.99 1.32 -15.41
C HIS A 181 -9.40 0.29 -16.39
N LEU A 182 -8.37 -0.45 -15.98
CA LEU A 182 -7.76 -1.50 -16.80
C LEU A 182 -8.77 -2.61 -17.11
N LEU A 183 -9.46 -3.14 -16.09
CA LEU A 183 -10.50 -4.15 -16.25
C LEU A 183 -11.60 -3.68 -17.22
N LEU A 184 -12.09 -2.46 -17.05
CA LEU A 184 -13.12 -1.87 -17.93
C LEU A 184 -12.64 -1.66 -19.37
N THR A 185 -11.33 -1.58 -19.59
CA THR A 185 -10.74 -1.39 -20.92
C THR A 185 -10.46 -2.72 -21.60
N GLU A 186 -9.87 -3.67 -20.89
CA GLU A 186 -9.48 -4.99 -21.42
C GLU A 186 -10.67 -5.94 -21.58
N ASN A 187 -11.69 -5.80 -20.73
CA ASN A 187 -12.89 -6.65 -20.74
C ASN A 187 -14.13 -5.89 -21.21
N ALA A 188 -13.98 -4.87 -22.05
CA ALA A 188 -15.07 -3.98 -22.47
C ALA A 188 -16.26 -4.72 -23.10
N ASP A 189 -16.03 -5.88 -23.73
CA ASP A 189 -17.09 -6.71 -24.33
C ASP A 189 -17.79 -7.63 -23.34
N GLU A 190 -17.25 -7.81 -22.13
CA GLU A 190 -17.89 -8.58 -21.05
C GLU A 190 -18.97 -7.77 -20.32
N PHE A 191 -18.99 -6.44 -20.49
CA PHE A 191 -19.97 -5.57 -19.85
C PHE A 191 -21.19 -5.36 -20.77
N PRO A 192 -22.41 -5.57 -20.26
CA PRO A 192 -23.63 -5.49 -21.07
C PRO A 192 -23.95 -4.05 -21.54
N CYS A 193 -23.52 -3.03 -20.81
CA CYS A 193 -23.83 -1.63 -21.09
C CYS A 193 -22.58 -0.80 -21.39
N LYS A 194 -22.22 -0.69 -22.68
CA LYS A 194 -21.02 0.05 -23.13
C LYS A 194 -21.06 1.54 -22.78
N SER A 195 -22.25 2.15 -22.73
CA SER A 195 -22.43 3.55 -22.33
C SER A 195 -22.16 3.77 -20.84
N GLU A 196 -22.56 2.84 -19.96
CA GLU A 196 -22.23 2.89 -18.53
C GLU A 196 -20.72 2.82 -18.32
N VAL A 197 -20.04 1.88 -19.00
CA VAL A 197 -18.59 1.74 -18.94
C VAL A 197 -17.89 3.03 -19.38
N ALA A 198 -18.33 3.63 -20.49
CA ALA A 198 -17.73 4.86 -21.00
C ALA A 198 -17.90 6.04 -20.02
N GLU A 199 -19.07 6.18 -19.38
CA GLU A 199 -19.30 7.26 -18.41
C GLU A 199 -18.55 7.01 -17.09
N PHE A 200 -18.56 5.77 -16.59
CA PHE A 200 -17.84 5.42 -15.36
C PHE A 200 -16.32 5.60 -15.49
N ARG A 201 -15.74 5.32 -16.67
CA ARG A 201 -14.32 5.64 -16.95
C ARG A 201 -14.02 7.14 -16.85
N LYS A 202 -14.96 8.03 -17.22
CA LYS A 202 -14.79 9.48 -17.02
C LYS A 202 -14.83 9.84 -15.54
N VAL A 203 -15.69 9.19 -14.75
CA VAL A 203 -15.73 9.36 -13.28
C VAL A 203 -14.38 8.98 -12.68
N ILE A 204 -13.85 7.79 -13.00
CA ILE A 204 -12.52 7.34 -12.57
C ILE A 204 -11.45 8.38 -12.91
N ALA A 205 -11.38 8.84 -14.15
CA ALA A 205 -10.36 9.79 -14.60
C ALA A 205 -10.42 11.13 -13.85
N ARG A 206 -11.63 11.65 -13.58
CA ARG A 206 -11.83 12.88 -12.79
C ARG A 206 -11.39 12.69 -11.35
N THR A 207 -11.77 11.58 -10.71
CA THR A 207 -11.41 11.28 -9.31
C THR A 207 -9.90 11.08 -9.15
N GLN A 208 -9.27 10.30 -10.02
CA GLN A 208 -7.81 10.10 -10.01
C GLN A 208 -7.05 11.41 -10.14
N LYS A 209 -7.51 12.35 -10.98
CA LYS A 209 -6.89 13.67 -11.10
C LYS A 209 -6.93 14.44 -9.78
N SER A 210 -8.04 14.36 -9.04
CA SER A 210 -8.17 15.00 -7.72
C SER A 210 -7.27 14.35 -6.68
N ILE A 211 -7.33 13.03 -6.55
CA ILE A 211 -6.53 12.24 -5.59
C ILE A 211 -5.04 12.43 -5.84
N ARG A 212 -4.59 12.38 -7.10
CA ARG A 212 -3.17 12.58 -7.43
C ARG A 212 -2.70 13.99 -7.04
N ARG A 213 -3.51 15.02 -7.26
CA ARG A 213 -3.18 16.40 -6.85
C ARG A 213 -2.99 16.47 -5.33
N GLU A 214 -3.88 15.87 -4.56
CA GLU A 214 -3.77 15.82 -3.10
C GLU A 214 -2.56 15.00 -2.65
N ALA A 215 -2.36 13.82 -3.24
CA ALA A 215 -1.21 12.96 -2.97
C ALA A 215 0.12 13.70 -3.20
N PHE A 216 0.23 14.52 -4.26
CA PHE A 216 1.41 15.35 -4.48
C PHE A 216 1.59 16.42 -3.38
N SER A 217 0.53 17.09 -2.96
CA SER A 217 0.58 18.07 -1.86
C SER A 217 1.10 17.43 -0.57
N VAL A 218 0.52 16.30 -0.17
CA VAL A 218 0.93 15.54 1.02
C VAL A 218 2.36 15.00 0.87
N GLY A 219 2.68 14.43 -0.29
CA GLY A 219 4.00 13.91 -0.63
C GLY A 219 5.10 14.95 -0.57
N GLN A 220 4.87 16.15 -1.10
CA GLN A 220 5.83 17.26 -1.06
C GLN A 220 6.16 17.65 0.39
N ARG A 221 5.17 17.69 1.29
CA ARG A 221 5.41 17.94 2.72
C ARG A 221 6.16 16.78 3.37
N LEU A 222 5.77 15.53 3.10
CA LEU A 222 6.38 14.33 3.68
C LEU A 222 7.86 14.18 3.29
N TYR A 223 8.18 14.51 2.02
CA TYR A 223 9.51 14.41 1.40
C TYR A 223 10.31 15.73 1.40
N ALA A 224 9.92 16.73 2.18
CA ALA A 224 10.59 18.02 2.22
C ALA A 224 12.01 17.97 2.84
N ASP A 225 12.27 17.02 3.75
CA ASP A 225 13.59 16.85 4.36
C ASP A 225 14.54 16.13 3.40
N LYS A 226 15.84 16.51 3.41
CA LYS A 226 16.87 15.63 2.84
C LYS A 226 16.94 14.33 3.67
N PRO A 227 17.09 13.14 3.04
CA PRO A 227 17.10 11.86 3.75
C PRO A 227 18.07 11.82 4.94
N LYS A 228 19.29 12.33 4.76
CA LYS A 228 20.31 12.41 5.81
C LYS A 228 19.91 13.30 6.99
N HIS A 229 19.23 14.41 6.75
CA HIS A 229 18.81 15.33 7.81
C HIS A 229 17.73 14.70 8.69
N LEU A 230 16.75 14.04 8.05
CA LEU A 230 15.72 13.29 8.77
C LEU A 230 16.35 12.17 9.63
N CYS A 231 17.31 11.43 9.08
CA CYS A 231 18.00 10.36 9.82
C CYS A 231 18.80 10.89 11.02
N ARG A 232 19.49 12.02 10.89
CA ARG A 232 20.20 12.67 12.01
C ARG A 232 19.25 13.05 13.15
N ARG A 233 18.06 13.58 12.85
CA ARG A 233 17.07 13.88 13.91
C ARG A 233 16.58 12.60 14.61
N LEU A 234 16.31 11.55 13.84
CA LEU A 234 15.88 10.26 14.40
C LEU A 234 16.97 9.62 15.28
N ASP A 235 18.24 9.78 14.91
CA ASP A 235 19.38 9.32 15.72
C ASP A 235 19.44 10.04 17.08
N SER A 236 19.28 11.37 17.08
CA SER A 236 19.21 12.15 18.32
C SER A 236 18.03 11.72 19.20
N TRP A 237 16.86 11.50 18.62
CA TRP A 237 15.69 11.01 19.37
C TRP A 237 15.89 9.58 19.87
N TRP A 238 16.58 8.74 19.11
CA TRP A 238 16.95 7.39 19.54
C TRP A 238 17.84 7.41 20.77
N ALA A 239 18.90 8.24 20.78
CA ALA A 239 19.78 8.38 21.94
C ALA A 239 18.99 8.81 23.19
N ILE A 240 18.19 9.87 23.08
CA ILE A 240 17.36 10.38 24.19
C ILE A 240 16.36 9.34 24.68
N TRP A 241 15.65 8.68 23.76
CA TRP A 241 14.65 7.66 24.10
C TRP A 241 15.30 6.47 24.82
N ARG A 242 16.48 6.03 24.37
CA ARG A 242 17.20 4.91 24.99
C ARG A 242 17.75 5.27 26.36
N ASP A 243 18.23 6.50 26.55
CA ASP A 243 18.77 6.93 27.84
C ASP A 243 17.67 7.16 28.89
N ALA A 244 16.42 7.35 28.45
CA ALA A 244 15.24 7.48 29.31
C ALA A 244 14.46 6.17 29.53
N ALA A 245 14.88 5.06 28.90
CA ALA A 245 14.22 3.74 28.95
C ALA A 245 14.97 2.78 29.88
#